data_AF-A0A4Q0ZJB9-F1
#
_entry.id   AF-A0A4Q0ZJB9-F1
#
_cell.length_a   1.000
_cell.length_b   1.000
_cell.length_c   1.000
_cell.angle_alpha   90.00
_cell.angle_beta   90.00
_cell.angle_gamma   90.00
#
_symmetry.space_group_name_H-M   'P 1'
#
loop_
_entity.id
_entity.type
_entity.pdbx_description
1 polymer ?
#
loop_
_entity_poly.entity_id
_entity_poly.type
_entity_poly.pdbx_seq_one_letter_code
_entity_poly.pdbx_strand_id
1 'polypeptide(L)'
;MKKAIMIIFALFIVVQFIRPTRQNAKVVENLQLKAKPEVMKVLKTSCYDCHSDQTVWPWYSQIAPFSWTIASHVEDGRASLNFSKWESYDENKKKKELKSIYKKVYAAMPLSSYTWIHKDAKLTKEQIKMIRDWTGVRR
;
A
#
# COMPACT_ATOMS: atom_id res chain seq x y z
N MET A 1 -18.57 -36.05 -9.32
CA MET A 1 -18.77 -34.58 -9.37
C MET A 1 -19.27 -33.99 -8.05
N LYS A 2 -20.47 -34.35 -7.55
CA LYS A 2 -21.03 -33.81 -6.28
C LYS A 2 -20.08 -33.96 -5.07
N LYS A 3 -19.48 -35.15 -4.88
CA LYS A 3 -18.51 -35.41 -3.79
C LYS A 3 -17.26 -34.52 -3.88
N ALA A 4 -16.73 -34.30 -5.08
CA ALA A 4 -15.55 -33.45 -5.28
C ALA A 4 -15.83 -31.97 -4.96
N ILE A 5 -16.99 -31.45 -5.37
CA ILE A 5 -17.42 -30.08 -5.05
C ILE A 5 -17.57 -29.92 -3.53
N MET A 6 -18.19 -30.88 -2.84
CA MET A 6 -18.32 -30.85 -1.39
C MET A 6 -16.96 -30.86 -0.68
N ILE A 7 -16.00 -31.65 -1.16
CA ILE A 7 -14.63 -31.69 -0.62
C ILE A 7 -13.93 -30.34 -0.81
N ILE A 8 -13.97 -29.77 -2.02
CA ILE A 8 -13.36 -28.45 -2.30
C ILE A 8 -14.00 -27.36 -1.44
N PHE A 9 -15.32 -27.38 -1.29
CA PHE A 9 -16.03 -26.41 -0.46
C PHE A 9 -15.69 -26.54 1.03
N ALA A 10 -15.59 -27.78 1.54
CA ALA A 10 -15.15 -28.02 2.91
C ALA A 10 -13.71 -27.52 3.14
N LEU A 11 -12.79 -27.81 2.21
CA LEU A 11 -11.42 -27.29 2.25
C LEU A 11 -11.39 -25.76 2.19
N PHE A 12 -12.22 -25.15 1.35
CA PHE A 12 -12.35 -23.69 1.26
C PHE A 12 -12.81 -23.09 2.60
N ILE A 13 -13.76 -23.72 3.30
CA ILE A 13 -14.20 -23.27 4.63
C ILE A 13 -13.06 -23.39 5.64
N VAL A 14 -12.38 -24.55 5.68
CA VAL A 14 -11.27 -24.79 6.61
C VAL A 14 -10.15 -23.77 6.42
N VAL A 15 -9.80 -23.42 5.17
CA VAL A 15 -8.73 -22.46 4.92
C VAL A 15 -9.08 -21.03 5.35
N GLN A 16 -10.36 -20.66 5.46
CA GLN A 16 -10.77 -19.33 5.95
C GLN A 16 -10.43 -19.09 7.43
N PHE A 17 -10.12 -20.14 8.20
CA PHE A 17 -9.74 -20.02 9.62
C PHE A 17 -8.29 -19.54 9.79
N ILE A 18 -7.45 -19.66 8.76
CA ILE A 18 -6.09 -19.12 8.77
C ILE A 18 -6.18 -17.63 8.40
N ARG A 19 -6.19 -16.74 9.39
CA ARG A 19 -6.36 -15.29 9.16
C ARG A 19 -5.09 -14.51 9.56
N PRO A 20 -4.55 -13.68 8.66
CA PRO A 20 -3.41 -12.83 8.99
C PRO A 20 -3.87 -11.64 9.85
N THR A 21 -2.95 -11.10 10.64
CA THR A 21 -3.20 -9.86 11.39
C THR A 21 -3.32 -8.68 10.43
N ARG A 22 -4.41 -7.90 10.58
CA ARG A 22 -4.71 -6.72 9.75
C ARG A 22 -5.01 -5.53 10.64
N GLN A 23 -3.98 -5.05 11.33
CA GLN A 23 -4.11 -3.93 12.26
C GLN A 23 -3.38 -2.69 11.72
N ASN A 24 -3.97 -1.54 12.03
CA ASN A 24 -3.35 -0.25 11.85
C ASN A 24 -2.72 0.15 13.17
N ALA A 25 -1.42 0.47 13.15
CA ALA A 25 -0.77 0.99 14.34
C ALA A 25 -1.35 2.38 14.68
N LYS A 26 -1.19 2.81 15.93
CA LYS A 26 -1.59 4.16 16.33
C LYS A 26 -0.75 5.17 15.56
N VAL A 27 -1.42 6.03 14.79
CA VAL A 27 -0.78 7.12 14.06
C VAL A 27 -0.42 8.22 15.03
N VAL A 28 0.82 8.72 14.93
CA VAL A 28 1.30 9.87 15.70
C VAL A 28 1.44 11.05 14.75
N GLU A 29 0.63 12.09 14.96
CA GLU A 29 0.45 13.17 13.98
C GLU A 29 1.75 13.90 13.61
N ASN A 30 2.66 14.10 14.57
CA ASN A 30 3.94 14.76 14.33
C ASN A 30 4.96 13.88 13.60
N LEU A 31 4.73 12.57 13.47
CA LEU A 31 5.62 11.65 12.77
C LEU A 31 5.26 11.46 11.29
N GLN A 32 4.09 11.94 10.87
CA GLN A 32 3.61 11.74 9.52
C GLN A 32 4.34 12.62 8.50
N LEU A 33 4.38 12.13 7.26
CA LEU A 33 4.82 12.93 6.11
C LEU A 33 3.97 14.21 5.98
N LYS A 34 4.64 15.34 5.80
CA LYS A 34 4.01 16.62 5.45
C LYS A 34 4.45 17.07 4.07
N ALA A 35 3.48 17.34 3.21
CA ALA A 35 3.70 17.88 1.87
C ALA A 35 2.57 18.86 1.52
N LYS A 36 2.69 19.51 0.35
CA LYS A 36 1.62 20.36 -0.19
C LYS A 36 0.30 19.58 -0.28
N PRO A 37 -0.88 20.22 -0.09
CA PRO A 37 -2.17 19.53 -0.09
C PRO A 37 -2.43 18.68 -1.34
N GLU A 38 -2.02 19.17 -2.51
CA GLU A 38 -2.13 18.45 -3.79
C GLU A 38 -1.33 17.13 -3.80
N VAL A 39 -0.10 17.13 -3.28
CA VAL A 39 0.74 15.93 -3.18
C VAL A 39 0.14 14.97 -2.16
N MET A 40 -0.26 15.48 -0.99
CA MET A 40 -0.86 14.66 0.06
C MET A 40 -2.14 13.97 -0.40
N LYS A 41 -2.97 14.64 -1.21
CA LYS A 41 -4.17 14.04 -1.80
C LYS A 41 -3.82 12.82 -2.65
N VAL A 42 -2.85 12.95 -3.55
CA VAL A 42 -2.44 11.84 -4.42
C VAL A 42 -1.80 10.71 -3.62
N LEU A 43 -0.91 11.01 -2.67
CA LEU A 43 -0.28 9.98 -1.84
C LEU A 43 -1.31 9.19 -1.01
N LYS A 44 -2.31 9.88 -0.44
CA LYS A 44 -3.39 9.24 0.31
C LYS A 44 -4.23 8.30 -0.56
N THR A 45 -4.60 8.72 -1.77
CA THR A 45 -5.41 7.89 -2.68
C THR A 45 -4.61 6.72 -3.28
N SER A 46 -3.36 6.94 -3.66
CA SER A 46 -2.62 5.97 -4.47
C SER A 46 -1.61 5.12 -3.70
N CYS A 47 -1.25 5.50 -2.46
CA CYS A 47 -0.13 4.89 -1.76
C CYS A 47 -0.42 4.49 -0.31
N TYR A 48 -1.31 5.21 0.41
CA TYR A 48 -1.47 5.04 1.86
C TYR A 48 -1.98 3.66 2.26
N ASP A 49 -2.75 2.99 1.40
CA ASP A 49 -3.26 1.65 1.73
C ASP A 49 -2.15 0.62 1.95
N CYS A 50 -0.99 0.76 1.30
CA CYS A 50 0.16 -0.12 1.53
C CYS A 50 1.30 0.54 2.31
N HIS A 51 1.42 1.87 2.25
CA HIS A 51 2.58 2.61 2.76
C HIS A 51 2.24 3.52 3.95
N SER A 52 1.20 3.22 4.73
CA SER A 52 0.89 3.98 5.94
C SER A 52 0.30 3.08 7.03
N ASP A 53 0.26 3.58 8.26
CA ASP A 53 -0.50 2.97 9.36
C ASP A 53 -2.00 3.34 9.28
N GLN A 54 -2.49 3.80 8.13
CA GLN A 54 -3.88 4.20 7.87
C GLN A 54 -4.54 3.37 6.77
N THR A 55 -4.12 2.11 6.58
CA THR A 55 -4.67 1.24 5.54
C THR A 55 -6.19 1.09 5.66
N VAL A 56 -6.89 1.34 4.56
CA VAL A 56 -8.31 1.01 4.43
C VAL A 56 -8.40 -0.44 3.97
N TRP A 57 -8.71 -1.34 4.90
CA TRP A 57 -8.81 -2.77 4.61
C TRP A 57 -10.13 -3.08 3.88
N PRO A 58 -10.09 -3.50 2.60
CA PRO A 58 -11.32 -3.82 1.87
C PRO A 58 -11.94 -5.13 2.39
N TRP A 59 -13.24 -5.32 2.22
CA TRP A 59 -13.94 -6.51 2.74
C TRP A 59 -13.34 -7.83 2.25
N TYR A 60 -12.85 -7.90 1.01
CA TYR A 60 -12.22 -9.10 0.46
C TYR A 60 -10.83 -9.39 1.06
N SER A 61 -10.24 -8.45 1.80
CA SER A 61 -9.04 -8.73 2.60
C SER A 61 -9.32 -9.69 3.76
N GLN A 62 -10.57 -10.08 3.98
CA GLN A 62 -10.98 -11.08 4.98
C GLN A 62 -11.11 -12.50 4.42
N ILE A 63 -11.01 -12.68 3.10
CA ILE A 63 -11.29 -13.95 2.41
C ILE A 63 -9.98 -14.55 1.90
N ALA A 64 -9.70 -15.80 2.23
CA ALA A 64 -8.54 -16.52 1.72
C ALA A 64 -8.71 -16.90 0.23
N PRO A 65 -7.63 -16.90 -0.57
CA PRO A 65 -6.24 -16.60 -0.17
C PRO A 65 -5.90 -15.09 -0.18
N PHE A 66 -6.81 -14.23 -0.68
CA PHE A 66 -6.57 -12.80 -0.84
C PHE A 66 -6.19 -12.11 0.46
N SER A 67 -6.77 -12.54 1.58
CA SER A 67 -6.42 -12.04 2.90
C SER A 67 -4.93 -12.12 3.20
N TRP A 68 -4.27 -13.21 2.80
CA TRP A 68 -2.84 -13.43 3.04
C TRP A 68 -1.99 -12.54 2.15
N THR A 69 -2.30 -12.51 0.85
CA THR A 69 -1.56 -11.71 -0.12
C THR A 69 -1.66 -10.23 0.20
N ILE A 70 -2.86 -9.73 0.53
CA ILE A 70 -3.05 -8.31 0.86
C ILE A 70 -2.33 -7.97 2.15
N ALA A 71 -2.42 -8.80 3.19
CA ALA A 71 -1.72 -8.55 4.45
C ALA A 71 -0.20 -8.50 4.25
N SER A 72 0.36 -9.45 3.51
CA SER A 72 1.79 -9.47 3.15
C SER A 72 2.20 -8.23 2.36
N HIS A 73 1.43 -7.82 1.36
CA HIS A 73 1.74 -6.61 0.58
C HIS A 73 1.74 -5.34 1.45
N VAL A 74 0.82 -5.23 2.39
CA VAL A 74 0.76 -4.08 3.31
C VAL A 74 1.93 -4.12 4.30
N GLU A 75 2.28 -5.30 4.82
CA GLU A 75 3.43 -5.49 5.70
C GLU A 75 4.75 -5.11 4.99
N ASP A 76 5.00 -5.68 3.81
CA ASP A 76 6.18 -5.40 2.99
C ASP A 76 6.25 -3.94 2.53
N GLY A 77 5.08 -3.37 2.19
CA GLY A 77 4.91 -1.98 1.83
C GLY A 77 5.36 -1.06 2.96
N ARG A 78 4.81 -1.25 4.18
CA ARG A 78 5.15 -0.49 5.38
C ARG A 78 6.60 -0.70 5.82
N ALA A 79 7.13 -1.92 5.70
CA ALA A 79 8.52 -2.23 6.03
C ALA A 79 9.50 -1.49 5.12
N SER A 80 9.16 -1.37 3.83
CA SER A 80 9.95 -0.61 2.86
C SER A 80 9.82 0.90 3.10
N LEU A 81 8.58 1.41 3.19
CA LEU A 81 8.26 2.83 3.32
C LEU A 81 6.93 2.98 4.06
N ASN A 82 6.92 3.76 5.15
CA ASN A 82 5.73 4.10 5.91
C ASN A 82 5.62 5.61 6.11
N PHE A 83 4.68 6.24 5.42
CA PHE A 83 4.40 7.68 5.48
C PHE A 83 3.92 8.14 6.87
N SER A 84 3.33 7.26 7.68
CA SER A 84 2.93 7.60 9.06
C SER A 84 4.13 7.71 10.02
N LYS A 85 5.32 7.27 9.58
CA LYS A 85 6.56 7.27 10.37
C LYS A 85 7.66 8.12 9.74
N TRP A 86 7.33 8.95 8.75
CA TRP A 86 8.29 9.70 7.96
C TRP A 86 9.26 10.54 8.80
N GLU A 87 8.78 11.28 9.80
CA GLU A 87 9.65 12.14 10.61
C GLU A 87 10.46 11.37 11.66
N SER A 88 10.23 10.06 11.83
CA SER A 88 11.12 9.20 12.61
C SER A 88 12.32 8.68 11.80
N TYR A 89 12.34 8.88 10.48
CA TYR A 89 13.43 8.45 9.64
C TYR A 89 14.59 9.44 9.71
N ASP A 90 15.82 8.92 9.74
CA ASP A 90 17.01 9.74 9.53
C ASP A 90 17.07 10.30 8.10
N GLU A 91 17.91 11.32 7.91
CA GLU A 91 18.05 12.02 6.64
C GLU A 91 18.53 11.13 5.48
N ASN A 92 19.35 10.10 5.76
CA ASN A 92 19.83 9.19 4.73
C ASN A 92 18.68 8.28 4.25
N LYS A 93 17.87 7.78 5.18
CA LYS A 93 16.67 7.01 4.87
C LYS A 93 15.66 7.86 4.10
N LYS A 94 15.37 9.09 4.54
CA LYS A 94 14.49 10.01 3.80
C LYS A 94 14.95 10.21 2.36
N LYS A 95 16.25 10.50 2.14
CA LYS A 95 16.84 10.64 0.79
C LYS A 95 16.70 9.38 -0.05
N LYS A 96 16.97 8.21 0.54
CA LYS A 96 16.82 6.90 -0.13
C LYS A 96 15.37 6.66 -0.56
N GLU A 97 14.42 6.91 0.32
CA GLU A 97 13.00 6.73 0.03
C GLU A 97 12.48 7.72 -1.02
N LEU A 98 12.89 8.99 -0.97
CA LEU A 98 12.56 9.96 -2.03
C LEU A 98 13.06 9.51 -3.40
N LYS A 99 14.27 8.95 -3.48
CA LYS A 99 14.81 8.36 -4.73
C LYS A 99 14.04 7.11 -5.16
N SER A 100 13.61 6.28 -4.21
CA SER A 100 12.78 5.09 -4.44
C SER A 100 11.42 5.49 -5.01
N ILE A 101 10.73 6.44 -4.37
CA ILE A 101 9.44 7.00 -4.79
C ILE A 101 9.57 7.55 -6.22
N TYR A 102 10.57 8.40 -6.48
CA TYR A 102 10.81 9.00 -7.79
C TYR A 102 10.91 7.96 -8.91
N LYS A 103 11.61 6.85 -8.67
CA LYS A 103 11.78 5.77 -9.64
C LYS A 103 10.51 4.92 -9.78
N LYS A 104 9.95 4.47 -8.65
CA LYS A 104 8.86 3.49 -8.63
C LYS A 104 7.54 4.09 -9.12
N VAL A 105 7.23 5.35 -8.82
CA VAL A 105 5.97 6.00 -9.25
C VAL A 105 5.82 6.06 -10.78
N TYR A 106 6.92 6.00 -11.52
CA TYR A 106 6.89 5.96 -12.98
C TYR A 106 6.82 4.54 -13.54
N ALA A 107 7.44 3.57 -12.86
CA ALA A 107 7.74 2.27 -13.44
C ALA A 107 6.93 1.10 -12.85
N ALA A 108 6.62 1.15 -11.56
CA ALA A 108 6.17 -0.03 -10.82
C ALA A 108 5.02 0.23 -9.83
N MET A 109 4.83 1.48 -9.39
CA MET A 109 3.85 1.84 -8.37
C MET A 109 2.81 2.84 -8.90
N PRO A 110 1.54 2.68 -8.52
CA PRO A 110 0.99 1.57 -7.74
C PRO A 110 0.98 0.25 -8.53
N LEU A 111 0.92 -0.89 -7.83
CA LEU A 111 0.92 -2.21 -8.47
C LEU A 111 -0.22 -2.33 -9.50
N SER A 112 0.04 -2.95 -10.65
CA SER A 112 -0.97 -3.16 -11.69
C SER A 112 -2.15 -4.01 -11.19
N SER A 113 -1.87 -5.05 -10.40
CA SER A 113 -2.88 -5.88 -9.74
C SER A 113 -3.76 -5.09 -8.77
N TYR A 114 -3.18 -4.11 -8.07
CA TYR A 114 -3.92 -3.21 -7.19
C TYR A 114 -4.85 -2.28 -7.98
N THR A 115 -4.31 -1.59 -8.99
CA THR A 115 -5.10 -0.66 -9.84
C THR A 115 -6.09 -1.35 -10.76
N TRP A 116 -6.03 -2.68 -10.89
CA TRP A 116 -7.07 -3.44 -11.56
C TRP A 116 -8.41 -3.35 -10.82
N ILE A 117 -8.38 -3.35 -9.49
CA ILE A 117 -9.55 -3.26 -8.59
C ILE A 117 -9.75 -1.82 -8.10
N HIS A 118 -8.68 -1.11 -7.76
CA HIS A 118 -8.68 0.27 -7.25
C HIS A 118 -8.34 1.26 -8.37
N LYS A 119 -9.32 1.53 -9.23
CA LYS A 119 -9.11 2.40 -10.41
C LYS A 119 -8.74 3.84 -10.04
N ASP A 120 -9.26 4.32 -8.92
CA ASP A 120 -9.00 5.62 -8.32
C ASP A 120 -7.54 5.81 -7.89
N ALA A 121 -6.86 4.72 -7.51
CA ALA A 121 -5.45 4.75 -7.16
C ALA A 121 -4.52 4.89 -8.38
N LYS A 122 -5.01 4.66 -9.61
CA LYS A 122 -4.18 4.72 -10.82
C LYS A 122 -3.73 6.16 -11.09
N LEU A 123 -2.42 6.36 -11.10
CA LEU A 123 -1.83 7.67 -11.32
C LEU A 123 -1.92 8.13 -12.79
N THR A 124 -2.25 9.41 -12.99
CA THR A 124 -2.12 10.08 -14.28
C THR A 124 -0.68 10.53 -14.54
N LYS A 125 -0.36 10.92 -15.78
CA LYS A 125 0.98 11.44 -16.12
C LYS A 125 1.31 12.71 -15.32
N GLU A 126 0.33 13.55 -15.09
CA GLU A 126 0.43 14.81 -14.33
C GLU A 126 0.69 14.52 -12.86
N GLN A 127 -0.01 13.54 -12.27
CA GLN A 127 0.21 13.10 -10.89
C GLN A 127 1.59 12.47 -10.70
N ILE A 128 2.04 11.63 -11.65
CA ILE A 128 3.40 11.07 -11.65
C ILE A 128 4.43 12.19 -11.68
N LYS A 129 4.26 13.19 -12.56
CA LYS A 129 5.15 14.35 -12.65
C LYS A 129 5.15 15.13 -11.34
N MET A 130 3.98 15.42 -10.77
CA MET A 130 3.82 16.15 -9.50
C MET A 130 4.57 15.45 -8.36
N ILE A 131 4.40 14.13 -8.19
CA ILE A 131 5.13 13.37 -7.16
C ILE A 131 6.63 13.42 -7.41
N ARG A 132 7.08 13.24 -8.65
CA ARG A 132 8.51 13.26 -9.00
C ARG A 132 9.15 14.62 -8.77
N ASP A 133 8.46 15.71 -9.07
CA ASP A 133 8.94 17.06 -8.83
C ASP A 133 9.00 17.34 -7.32
N TRP A 134 7.99 16.88 -6.57
CA TRP A 134 7.95 17.00 -5.11
C TRP A 134 9.11 16.28 -4.40
N THR A 135 9.59 15.15 -4.92
CA THR A 135 10.72 14.45 -4.27
C THR A 135 12.04 15.25 -4.31
N GLY A 136 12.14 16.28 -5.16
CA GLY A 136 13.36 17.07 -5.34
C GLY A 136 14.53 16.30 -5.96
N VAL A 137 14.31 15.06 -6.39
CA VAL A 137 15.35 14.22 -7.01
C VAL A 137 15.58 14.71 -8.43
N ARG A 138 16.72 15.37 -8.65
CA ARG A 138 17.19 15.75 -9.99
C ARG A 138 17.78 14.52 -10.69
N ARG A 139 17.57 14.43 -12.01
CA ARG A 139 18.11 13.36 -12.85
C ARG A 139 19.62 13.45 -12.92
#